data_AF-A0A074W2E6-F1
#
_entry.id   AF-A0A074W2E6-F1
#
_cell.length_a   1.000
_cell.length_b   1.000
_cell.length_c   1.000
_cell.angle_alpha   90.00
_cell.angle_beta   90.00
_cell.angle_gamma   90.00
#
_symmetry.space_group_name_H-M   'P 1'
#
loop_
_entity.id
_entity.type
_entity.pdbx_description
1 polymer ?
#
loop_
_entity_poly.entity_id
_entity_poly.type
_entity_poly.pdbx_seq_one_letter_code
_entity_poly.pdbx_strand_id
1 'polypeptide(L)'
;IADLAIYAVLIMPTVYCVWRHAPHGIVGWTYLMMFCSLRIISGALSISNGKGVAPKIISSIALSPLLLTATGLLHEVRVRETPQIDVKVEWLIVLVVHTIVGAGIGLTAVGISGISSSNRSSSDTTFIKIGLALLTSCWALVLTWAMFSLSVLAYRRILLFSTVFASLWIGVRVIYTLVAFITEKVSLDPIIGDMAIRVVLGLLPEVIATLSFLVGG
;
A
#
# COMPACT_ATOMS: atom_id res chain seq x y z
N ILE A 1 -13.62 11.90 -6.85
CA ILE A 1 -14.82 12.02 -5.99
C ILE A 1 -15.06 10.74 -5.21
N ALA A 2 -15.20 9.57 -5.87
CA ALA A 2 -15.39 8.27 -5.18
C ALA A 2 -14.30 7.97 -4.13
N ASP A 3 -13.00 8.06 -4.48
CA ASP A 3 -11.90 7.89 -3.53
C ASP A 3 -12.06 8.76 -2.28
N LEU A 4 -12.30 10.06 -2.47
CA LEU A 4 -12.46 11.00 -1.36
C LEU A 4 -13.58 10.60 -0.41
N ALA A 5 -14.76 10.30 -0.96
CA ALA A 5 -15.94 9.95 -0.16
C ALA A 5 -15.72 8.65 0.63
N ILE A 6 -15.18 7.62 -0.02
CA ILE A 6 -14.95 6.31 0.62
C ILE A 6 -13.93 6.43 1.74
N TYR A 7 -12.76 7.02 1.48
CA TYR A 7 -11.70 7.10 2.49
C TYR A 7 -12.00 8.09 3.61
N ALA A 8 -12.83 9.13 3.36
CA ALA A 8 -13.34 10.00 4.41
C ALA A 8 -14.26 9.27 5.41
N VAL A 9 -14.98 8.24 4.97
CA VAL A 9 -15.76 7.38 5.87
C VAL A 9 -14.86 6.36 6.56
N LEU A 10 -13.93 5.73 5.83
CA LEU A 10 -13.05 4.68 6.36
C LEU A 10 -12.02 5.20 7.37
N ILE A 11 -11.65 6.48 7.35
CA ILE A 11 -10.70 7.02 8.33
C ILE A 11 -11.24 6.95 9.77
N MET A 12 -12.56 7.06 9.98
CA MET A 12 -13.18 6.98 11.30
C MET A 12 -12.94 5.63 12.00
N PRO A 13 -13.28 4.47 11.41
CA PRO A 13 -12.94 3.18 12.00
C PRO A 13 -11.43 2.93 12.06
N THR A 14 -10.64 3.46 11.13
CA THR A 14 -9.17 3.37 11.22
C THR A 14 -8.63 4.06 12.46
N VAL A 15 -9.11 5.27 12.78
CA VAL A 15 -8.73 5.98 14.01
C VAL A 15 -9.11 5.15 15.23
N TYR A 16 -10.32 4.57 15.26
CA TYR A 16 -10.71 3.67 16.35
C TYR A 16 -9.74 2.49 16.52
N CYS A 17 -9.34 1.82 15.43
CA CYS A 17 -8.38 0.70 15.49
C CYS A 17 -6.99 1.14 15.99
N VAL A 18 -6.49 2.32 15.60
CA VAL A 18 -5.22 2.87 16.14
C VAL A 18 -5.26 2.93 17.67
N TRP A 19 -6.34 3.45 18.23
CA TRP A 19 -6.49 3.61 19.68
C TRP A 19 -6.66 2.26 20.38
N ARG A 20 -7.44 1.35 19.79
CA ARG A 20 -7.71 0.02 20.35
C ARG A 20 -6.47 -0.88 20.39
N HIS A 21 -5.57 -0.76 19.41
CA HIS A 21 -4.41 -1.64 19.23
C HIS A 21 -3.06 -1.01 19.66
N ALA A 22 -3.08 0.15 20.32
CA ALA A 22 -1.95 1.06 20.49
C ALA A 22 -0.63 0.55 21.13
N PRO A 23 -0.55 -0.51 21.98
CA PRO A 23 0.77 -0.93 22.45
C PRO A 23 1.51 -1.88 21.49
N HIS A 24 0.80 -2.74 20.74
CA HIS A 24 1.43 -3.79 19.93
C HIS A 24 1.11 -3.70 18.43
N GLY A 25 0.03 -3.01 18.06
CA GLY A 25 -0.41 -2.86 16.67
C GLY A 25 -0.21 -1.47 16.07
N ILE A 26 0.31 -0.51 16.84
CA ILE A 26 0.34 0.91 16.44
C ILE A 26 0.99 1.12 15.08
N VAL A 27 2.03 0.35 14.74
CA VAL A 27 2.71 0.43 13.45
C VAL A 27 1.76 0.18 12.29
N GLY A 28 1.03 -0.95 12.28
CA GLY A 28 0.11 -1.30 11.19
C GLY A 28 -1.01 -0.29 11.05
N TRP A 29 -1.66 0.06 12.16
CA TRP A 29 -2.83 0.96 12.15
C TRP A 29 -2.48 2.41 11.81
N THR A 30 -1.30 2.89 12.23
CA THR A 30 -0.84 4.23 11.84
C THR A 30 -0.54 4.31 10.34
N TYR A 31 0.04 3.26 9.74
CA TYR A 31 0.19 3.21 8.28
C TYR A 31 -1.15 3.16 7.55
N LEU A 32 -2.16 2.47 8.09
CA LEU A 32 -3.51 2.46 7.52
C LEU A 32 -4.18 3.85 7.60
N MET A 33 -3.94 4.57 8.69
CA MET A 33 -4.39 5.96 8.86
C MET A 33 -3.69 6.90 7.88
N MET A 34 -2.37 6.75 7.70
CA MET A 34 -1.63 7.49 6.68
C MET A 34 -2.14 7.19 5.28
N PHE A 35 -2.44 5.91 4.98
CA PHE A 35 -3.03 5.50 3.71
C PHE A 35 -4.35 6.23 3.43
N CYS A 36 -5.30 6.16 4.37
CA CYS A 36 -6.60 6.84 4.23
C CYS A 36 -6.43 8.36 4.09
N SER A 37 -5.49 8.96 4.82
CA SER A 37 -5.20 10.39 4.74
C SER A 37 -4.67 10.80 3.37
N LEU A 38 -3.68 10.06 2.84
CA LEU A 38 -3.14 10.29 1.49
C LEU A 38 -4.22 10.16 0.42
N ARG A 39 -5.20 9.27 0.62
CA ARG A 39 -6.32 9.10 -0.30
C ARG A 39 -7.29 10.26 -0.32
N ILE A 40 -7.63 10.76 0.85
CA ILE A 40 -8.45 11.97 0.98
C ILE A 40 -7.75 13.14 0.28
N ILE A 41 -6.45 13.33 0.56
CA ILE A 41 -5.64 14.40 -0.06
C ILE A 41 -5.56 14.24 -1.58
N SER A 42 -5.29 13.02 -2.07
CA SER A 42 -5.24 12.72 -3.52
C SER A 42 -6.57 13.00 -4.21
N GLY A 43 -7.68 12.59 -3.59
CA GLY A 43 -9.03 12.82 -4.08
C GLY A 43 -9.39 14.30 -4.12
N ALA A 44 -9.03 15.06 -3.08
CA ALA A 44 -9.24 16.51 -3.02
C ALA A 44 -8.42 17.26 -4.08
N LEU A 45 -7.12 16.92 -4.22
CA LEU A 45 -6.25 17.52 -5.23
C LEU A 45 -6.70 17.22 -6.66
N SER A 46 -7.21 16.01 -6.91
CA SER A 46 -7.74 15.65 -8.22
C SER A 46 -8.99 16.45 -8.60
N ILE A 47 -9.76 16.92 -7.61
CA ILE A 47 -10.92 17.80 -7.83
C ILE A 47 -10.47 19.26 -8.04
N SER A 48 -9.53 19.73 -7.21
CA SER A 48 -9.06 21.13 -7.24
C SER A 48 -8.19 21.46 -8.45
N ASN A 49 -7.19 20.61 -8.74
CA ASN A 49 -6.10 20.93 -9.68
C ASN A 49 -6.13 20.07 -10.96
N GLY A 50 -7.22 19.32 -11.18
CA GLY A 50 -7.36 18.44 -12.34
C GLY A 50 -6.29 17.34 -12.43
N LYS A 51 -5.88 16.97 -13.64
CA LYS A 51 -4.94 15.86 -13.93
C LYS A 51 -3.45 16.24 -13.80
N GLY A 52 -3.10 17.10 -12.84
CA GLY A 52 -1.73 17.55 -12.59
C GLY A 52 -0.78 16.45 -12.10
N VAL A 53 0.50 16.79 -11.96
CA VAL A 53 1.58 15.86 -11.53
C VAL A 53 1.42 15.42 -10.07
N ALA A 54 0.94 16.31 -9.20
CA ALA A 54 0.79 16.04 -7.77
C ALA A 54 -0.16 14.87 -7.45
N PRO A 55 -1.37 14.77 -8.04
CA PRO A 55 -2.20 13.57 -7.94
C PRO A 55 -1.51 12.28 -8.37
N LYS A 56 -0.65 12.34 -9.41
CA LYS A 56 0.11 11.17 -9.89
C LYS A 56 1.11 10.67 -8.85
N ILE A 57 1.88 11.60 -8.29
CA ILE A 57 2.88 11.30 -7.26
C ILE A 57 2.19 10.73 -6.02
N ILE A 58 1.13 11.37 -5.54
CA ILE A 58 0.44 10.96 -4.31
C ILE A 58 -0.24 9.59 -4.48
N SER A 59 -0.84 9.31 -5.65
CA SER A 59 -1.42 8.00 -5.92
C SER A 59 -0.39 6.88 -5.91
N SER A 60 0.84 7.12 -6.38
CA SER A 60 1.93 6.15 -6.30
C SER A 60 2.46 6.02 -4.88
N ILE A 61 2.53 7.12 -4.13
CA ILE A 61 2.98 7.13 -2.72
C ILE A 61 2.02 6.34 -1.84
N ALA A 62 0.71 6.38 -2.11
CA ALA A 62 -0.27 5.63 -1.32
C ALA A 62 -0.06 4.10 -1.32
N LEU A 63 0.75 3.52 -2.24
CA LEU A 63 1.07 2.10 -2.19
C LEU A 63 1.97 1.73 -0.99
N SER A 64 2.84 2.65 -0.54
CA SER A 64 3.78 2.35 0.54
C SER A 64 3.10 2.14 1.89
N PRO A 65 2.19 3.00 2.37
CA PRO A 65 1.56 2.78 3.66
C PRO A 65 0.60 1.59 3.63
N LEU A 66 0.03 1.23 2.48
CA LEU A 66 -0.82 0.05 2.37
C LEU A 66 0.00 -1.25 2.53
N LEU A 67 1.17 -1.33 1.90
CA LEU A 67 2.10 -2.44 2.11
C LEU A 67 2.63 -2.50 3.54
N LEU A 68 2.99 -1.35 4.11
CA LEU A 68 3.48 -1.26 5.49
C LEU A 68 2.38 -1.56 6.52
N THR A 69 1.11 -1.33 6.18
CA THR A 69 -0.03 -1.79 6.99
C THR A 69 -0.04 -3.31 7.08
N ALA A 70 0.09 -4.01 5.94
CA ALA A 70 0.12 -5.48 5.93
C ALA A 70 1.28 -6.02 6.79
N THR A 71 2.47 -5.41 6.67
CA THR A 71 3.64 -5.75 7.50
C THR A 71 3.41 -5.47 8.98
N GLY A 72 2.86 -4.31 9.33
CA GLY A 72 2.62 -3.93 10.72
C GLY A 72 1.53 -4.78 11.40
N LEU A 73 0.50 -5.19 10.67
CA LEU A 73 -0.52 -6.11 11.19
C LEU A 73 0.03 -7.54 11.32
N LEU A 74 0.87 -7.98 10.38
CA LEU A 74 1.56 -9.25 10.50
C LEU A 74 2.49 -9.28 11.73
N HIS A 75 3.22 -8.18 11.96
CA HIS A 75 4.02 -7.97 13.17
C HIS A 75 3.16 -8.04 14.45
N GLU A 76 2.01 -7.35 14.48
CA GLU A 76 1.09 -7.38 15.63
C GLU A 76 0.66 -8.82 15.98
N VAL A 77 0.23 -9.58 14.96
CA VAL A 77 -0.20 -10.97 15.17
C VAL A 77 0.95 -11.82 15.67
N ARG A 78 2.13 -11.74 15.06
CA ARG A 78 3.27 -12.60 15.40
C ARG A 78 3.80 -12.34 16.79
N VAL A 79 3.94 -11.07 17.18
CA VAL A 79 4.39 -10.68 18.53
C VAL A 79 3.38 -11.13 19.60
N ARG A 80 2.08 -11.08 19.32
CA ARG A 80 1.04 -11.52 20.26
C ARG A 80 0.95 -13.04 20.38
N GLU A 81 1.08 -13.77 19.27
CA GLU A 81 0.82 -15.21 19.21
C GLU A 81 2.08 -16.08 19.35
N THR A 82 3.28 -15.51 19.20
CA THR A 82 4.54 -16.27 19.30
C THR A 82 5.47 -15.67 20.36
N PRO A 83 5.26 -15.96 21.65
CA PRO A 83 6.08 -15.41 22.73
C PRO A 83 7.55 -15.88 22.70
N GLN A 84 7.87 -16.90 21.89
CA GLN A 84 9.25 -17.38 21.70
C GLN A 84 10.03 -16.62 20.62
N ILE A 85 9.38 -15.76 19.83
CA ILE A 85 10.08 -14.95 18.82
C ILE A 85 10.77 -13.77 19.50
N ASP A 86 12.04 -13.54 19.14
CA ASP A 86 12.75 -12.34 19.55
C ASP A 86 12.11 -11.11 18.87
N VAL A 87 11.49 -10.26 19.67
CA VAL A 87 10.84 -9.01 19.25
C VAL A 87 11.81 -8.12 18.46
N LYS A 88 13.13 -8.17 18.75
CA LYS A 88 14.15 -7.42 17.99
C LYS A 88 14.26 -7.90 16.55
N VAL A 89 14.13 -9.21 16.30
CA VAL A 89 14.15 -9.78 14.95
C VAL A 89 12.92 -9.32 14.18
N GLU A 90 11.73 -9.34 14.79
CA GLU A 90 10.52 -8.86 14.13
C GLU A 90 10.60 -7.36 13.80
N TRP A 91 11.13 -6.54 14.70
CA TRP A 91 11.38 -5.12 14.41
C TRP A 91 12.44 -4.91 13.32
N LEU A 92 13.48 -5.74 13.28
CA LEU A 92 14.46 -5.69 12.20
C LEU A 92 13.81 -6.00 10.85
N ILE A 93 12.92 -7.00 10.79
CA ILE A 93 12.18 -7.32 9.55
C ILE A 93 11.28 -6.14 9.15
N VAL A 94 10.54 -5.55 10.10
CA VAL A 94 9.73 -4.35 9.83
C VAL A 94 10.59 -3.20 9.29
N LEU A 95 11.77 -2.97 9.86
CA LEU A 95 12.71 -1.93 9.41
C LEU A 95 13.24 -2.21 8.01
N VAL A 96 13.62 -3.46 7.70
CA VAL A 96 14.08 -3.87 6.37
C VAL A 96 12.97 -3.69 5.33
N VAL A 97 11.74 -4.10 5.64
CA VAL A 97 10.59 -3.89 4.75
C VAL A 97 10.34 -2.40 4.55
N HIS A 98 10.42 -1.60 5.63
CA HIS A 98 10.24 -0.14 5.54
C HIS A 98 11.28 0.53 4.65
N THR A 99 12.56 0.17 4.76
CA THR A 99 13.62 0.76 3.92
C THR A 99 13.47 0.35 2.46
N ILE A 100 13.11 -0.90 2.17
CA ILE A 100 12.84 -1.38 0.80
C ILE A 100 11.64 -0.63 0.21
N VAL A 101 10.52 -0.55 0.94
CA VAL A 101 9.33 0.18 0.48
C VAL A 101 9.63 1.67 0.28
N GLY A 102 10.38 2.27 1.20
CA GLY A 102 10.84 3.67 1.13
C GLY A 102 11.71 3.95 -0.10
N ALA A 103 12.68 3.06 -0.38
CA ALA A 103 13.51 3.14 -1.58
C ALA A 103 12.67 3.01 -2.86
N GLY A 104 11.73 2.06 -2.87
CA GLY A 104 10.84 1.83 -4.01
C GLY A 104 10.01 3.06 -4.34
N ILE A 105 9.37 3.65 -3.33
CA ILE A 105 8.58 4.85 -3.55
C ILE A 105 9.44 6.08 -3.89
N GLY A 106 10.63 6.21 -3.28
CA GLY A 106 11.59 7.27 -3.59
C GLY A 106 12.00 7.27 -5.06
N LEU A 107 12.39 6.12 -5.59
CA LEU A 107 12.72 5.96 -7.02
C LEU A 107 11.53 6.29 -7.92
N THR A 108 10.34 5.81 -7.55
CA THR A 108 9.12 6.08 -8.33
C THR A 108 8.78 7.57 -8.35
N ALA A 109 8.91 8.26 -7.22
CA ALA A 109 8.65 9.70 -7.10
C ALA A 109 9.67 10.55 -7.89
N VAL A 110 10.96 10.20 -7.82
CA VAL A 110 12.02 10.85 -8.61
C VAL A 110 11.73 10.70 -10.11
N GLY A 111 11.42 9.49 -10.56
CA GLY A 111 11.11 9.25 -11.96
C GLY A 111 9.84 9.97 -12.45
N ILE A 112 8.77 10.00 -11.66
CA ILE A 112 7.55 10.77 -12.02
C ILE A 112 7.85 12.27 -12.11
N SER A 113 8.68 12.78 -11.20
CA SER A 113 9.07 14.20 -11.19
C SER A 113 9.92 14.54 -12.42
N GLY A 114 10.88 13.69 -12.79
CA GLY A 114 11.71 13.85 -13.98
C GLY A 114 10.88 13.85 -15.28
N ILE A 115 9.94 12.90 -15.41
CA ILE A 115 8.98 12.82 -16.53
C ILE A 115 8.17 14.11 -16.72
N SER A 116 7.90 14.81 -15.63
CA SER A 116 7.07 16.02 -15.61
C SER A 116 7.87 17.31 -15.81
N SER A 117 9.20 17.22 -15.80
CA SER A 117 10.10 18.34 -16.04
C SER A 117 10.30 18.60 -17.54
N SER A 118 10.78 19.78 -17.90
CA SER A 118 11.09 20.13 -19.29
C SER A 118 12.27 19.33 -19.88
N ASN A 119 13.08 18.69 -19.03
CA ASN A 119 14.32 18.02 -19.41
C ASN A 119 14.21 16.51 -19.19
N ARG A 120 13.21 15.89 -19.82
CA ARG A 120 12.89 14.47 -19.69
C ARG A 120 14.05 13.58 -20.14
N SER A 121 14.45 12.65 -19.29
CA SER A 121 15.47 11.63 -19.59
C SER A 121 14.87 10.23 -19.69
N SER A 122 15.52 9.33 -20.42
CA SER A 122 15.19 7.90 -20.44
C SER A 122 15.45 7.20 -19.09
N SER A 123 16.28 7.80 -18.23
CA SER A 123 16.48 7.33 -16.86
C SER A 123 15.23 7.46 -16.00
N ASP A 124 14.34 8.42 -16.31
CA ASP A 124 13.17 8.71 -15.46
C ASP A 124 12.14 7.59 -15.51
N THR A 125 11.87 7.06 -16.70
CA THR A 125 11.01 5.87 -16.87
C THR A 125 11.65 4.64 -16.26
N THR A 126 12.98 4.54 -16.31
CA THR A 126 13.75 3.46 -15.70
C THR A 126 13.62 3.48 -14.17
N PHE A 127 13.74 4.64 -13.53
CA PHE A 127 13.55 4.78 -12.08
C PHE A 127 12.15 4.38 -11.63
N ILE A 128 11.11 4.74 -12.40
CA ILE A 128 9.74 4.29 -12.11
C ILE A 128 9.63 2.77 -12.19
N LYS A 129 10.13 2.16 -13.26
CA LYS A 129 10.06 0.70 -13.47
C LYS A 129 10.79 -0.05 -12.35
N ILE A 130 11.98 0.41 -11.95
CA ILE A 130 12.74 -0.18 -10.83
C ILE A 130 12.00 -0.01 -9.51
N GLY A 131 11.48 1.20 -9.22
CA GLY A 131 10.74 1.47 -7.99
C GLY A 131 9.50 0.59 -7.83
N LEU A 132 8.70 0.44 -8.90
CA LEU A 132 7.52 -0.43 -8.92
C LEU A 132 7.89 -1.92 -8.85
N ALA A 133 8.97 -2.34 -9.50
CA ALA A 133 9.47 -3.71 -9.39
C ALA A 133 9.88 -4.03 -7.95
N LEU A 134 10.54 -3.09 -7.26
CA LEU A 134 10.92 -3.24 -5.86
C LEU A 134 9.70 -3.36 -4.94
N LEU A 135 8.68 -2.53 -5.13
CA LEU A 135 7.41 -2.60 -4.39
C LEU A 135 6.68 -3.93 -4.64
N THR A 136 6.70 -4.44 -5.88
CA THR A 136 6.09 -5.73 -6.24
C THR A 136 6.82 -6.91 -5.60
N SER A 137 8.15 -6.90 -5.61
CA SER A 137 8.97 -7.90 -4.93
C SER A 137 8.74 -7.88 -3.42
N CYS A 138 8.66 -6.69 -2.82
CA CYS A 138 8.38 -6.53 -1.40
C CYS A 138 6.99 -7.08 -1.02
N TRP A 139 5.97 -6.78 -1.83
CA TRP A 139 4.65 -7.38 -1.68
C TRP A 139 4.69 -8.91 -1.66
N ALA A 140 5.41 -9.53 -2.61
CA ALA A 140 5.51 -10.98 -2.68
C ALA A 140 6.17 -11.57 -1.41
N LEU A 141 7.21 -10.91 -0.88
CA LEU A 141 7.85 -11.31 0.38
C LEU A 141 6.91 -11.18 1.58
N VAL A 142 6.12 -10.11 1.66
CA VAL A 142 5.14 -9.93 2.74
C VAL A 142 4.03 -10.98 2.64
N LEU A 143 3.55 -11.29 1.43
CA LEU A 143 2.53 -12.32 1.21
C LEU A 143 3.05 -13.71 1.59
N THR A 144 4.26 -14.08 1.18
CA THR A 144 4.84 -15.38 1.55
C THR A 144 5.04 -15.47 3.06
N TRP A 145 5.49 -14.38 3.69
CA TRP A 145 5.62 -14.31 5.14
C TRP A 145 4.28 -14.46 5.86
N ALA A 146 3.22 -13.80 5.38
CA ALA A 146 1.88 -13.90 5.94
C ALA A 146 1.29 -15.32 5.80
N MET A 147 1.50 -15.96 4.63
CA MET A 147 1.08 -17.35 4.38
C MET A 147 1.81 -18.35 5.27
N PHE A 148 3.12 -18.16 5.46
CA PHE A 148 3.90 -18.97 6.39
C PHE A 148 3.45 -18.79 7.84
N SER A 149 3.15 -17.56 8.25
CA SER A 149 2.53 -17.31 9.56
C SER A 149 1.19 -18.02 9.72
N LEU A 150 0.37 -18.07 8.66
CA LEU A 150 -0.95 -18.71 8.70
C LEU A 150 -0.87 -20.23 8.89
N SER A 151 0.16 -20.88 8.33
CA SER A 151 0.35 -22.32 8.50
C SER A 151 0.90 -22.70 9.89
N VAL A 152 1.58 -21.77 10.57
CA VAL A 152 2.24 -22.02 11.87
C VAL A 152 1.38 -21.58 13.06
N LEU A 153 0.60 -20.50 12.95
CA LEU A 153 -0.13 -19.91 14.08
C LEU A 153 -1.56 -20.47 14.22
N ALA A 154 -1.86 -21.09 15.36
CA ALA A 154 -3.12 -21.81 15.58
C ALA A 154 -4.28 -20.95 16.14
N TYR A 155 -4.02 -19.87 16.89
CA TYR A 155 -4.97 -19.36 17.89
C TYR A 155 -5.61 -17.98 17.61
N ARG A 156 -5.09 -17.15 16.71
CA ARG A 156 -5.79 -15.94 16.22
C ARG A 156 -5.83 -15.83 14.70
N ARG A 157 -6.92 -16.36 14.15
CA ARG A 157 -7.15 -16.47 12.72
C ARG A 157 -7.63 -15.16 12.08
N ILE A 158 -8.54 -14.41 12.69
CA ILE A 158 -9.26 -13.35 11.97
C ILE A 158 -8.34 -12.23 11.42
N LEU A 159 -7.45 -11.64 12.24
CA LEU A 159 -6.54 -10.58 11.78
C LEU A 159 -5.52 -11.10 10.75
N LEU A 160 -5.02 -12.33 10.93
CA LEU A 160 -4.05 -12.94 10.02
C LEU A 160 -4.68 -13.33 8.68
N PHE A 161 -5.86 -13.96 8.69
CA PHE A 161 -6.63 -14.25 7.48
C PHE A 161 -7.00 -12.96 6.75
N SER A 162 -7.42 -11.93 7.49
CA SER A 162 -7.70 -10.61 6.92
C SER A 162 -6.45 -9.99 6.29
N THR A 163 -5.29 -10.16 6.92
CA THR A 163 -4.00 -9.67 6.38
C THR A 163 -3.58 -10.40 5.12
N VAL A 164 -3.71 -11.73 5.08
CA VAL A 164 -3.45 -12.54 3.87
C VAL A 164 -4.41 -12.14 2.76
N PHE A 165 -5.71 -12.08 3.05
CA PHE A 165 -6.74 -11.74 2.09
C PHE A 165 -6.55 -10.31 1.54
N ALA A 166 -6.28 -9.33 2.40
CA ALA A 166 -5.94 -7.98 1.99
C ALA A 166 -4.68 -7.95 1.11
N SER A 167 -3.66 -8.73 1.47
CA SER A 167 -2.41 -8.82 0.71
C SER A 167 -2.63 -9.30 -0.73
N LEU A 168 -3.57 -10.21 -0.98
CA LEU A 168 -3.90 -10.62 -2.36
C LEU A 168 -4.41 -9.44 -3.20
N TRP A 169 -5.28 -8.59 -2.62
CA TRP A 169 -5.81 -7.41 -3.31
C TRP A 169 -4.77 -6.29 -3.46
N ILE A 170 -3.89 -6.11 -2.48
CA ILE A 170 -2.72 -5.24 -2.63
C ILE A 170 -1.88 -5.70 -3.83
N GLY A 171 -1.75 -7.02 -4.02
CA GLY A 171 -1.06 -7.61 -5.18
C GLY A 171 -1.67 -7.19 -6.51
N VAL A 172 -2.99 -7.31 -6.66
CA VAL A 172 -3.72 -6.86 -7.86
C VAL A 172 -3.36 -5.42 -8.20
N ARG A 173 -3.37 -4.54 -7.19
CA ARG A 173 -3.06 -3.13 -7.37
C ARG A 173 -1.61 -2.88 -7.78
N VAL A 174 -0.65 -3.46 -7.05
CA VAL A 174 0.78 -3.24 -7.30
C VAL A 174 1.19 -3.80 -8.66
N ILE A 175 0.70 -4.99 -9.02
CA ILE A 175 0.92 -5.60 -10.35
C ILE A 175 0.29 -4.75 -11.44
N TYR A 176 -0.95 -4.27 -11.26
CA TYR A 176 -1.58 -3.36 -12.23
C TYR A 176 -0.72 -2.12 -12.48
N THR A 177 -0.23 -1.47 -11.42
CA THR A 177 0.65 -0.31 -11.59
C THR A 177 1.95 -0.65 -12.30
N LEU A 178 2.58 -1.78 -11.99
CA LEU A 178 3.78 -2.24 -12.69
C LEU A 178 3.51 -2.48 -14.18
N VAL A 179 2.45 -3.22 -14.52
CA VAL A 179 2.07 -3.53 -15.91
C VAL A 179 1.74 -2.27 -16.69
N ALA A 180 1.04 -1.31 -16.08
CA ALA A 180 0.72 -0.03 -16.72
C ALA A 180 1.99 0.73 -17.14
N PHE A 181 3.00 0.77 -16.27
CA PHE A 181 4.26 1.46 -16.56
C PHE A 181 5.22 0.68 -17.45
N ILE A 182 5.18 -0.66 -17.44
CA ILE A 182 6.00 -1.48 -18.36
C ILE A 182 5.43 -1.42 -19.78
N THR A 183 4.11 -1.53 -19.91
CA THR A 183 3.45 -1.66 -21.23
C THR A 183 3.25 -0.30 -21.90
N GLU A 184 3.29 0.79 -21.14
CA GLU A 184 3.13 2.18 -21.62
C GLU A 184 1.83 2.39 -22.45
N LYS A 185 0.83 1.52 -22.26
CA LYS A 185 -0.48 1.62 -22.91
C LYS A 185 -1.32 2.69 -22.23
N VAL A 186 -1.80 3.65 -23.02
CA VAL A 186 -2.64 4.75 -22.53
C VAL A 186 -3.89 4.25 -21.80
N SER A 187 -4.52 3.16 -22.26
CA SER A 187 -5.70 2.58 -21.61
C SER A 187 -5.44 2.05 -20.20
N LEU A 188 -4.21 1.62 -19.91
CA LEU A 188 -3.80 1.10 -18.61
C LEU A 188 -3.26 2.19 -17.67
N ASP A 189 -3.05 3.42 -18.16
CA ASP A 189 -2.51 4.52 -17.34
C ASP A 189 -3.40 4.72 -16.08
N PRO A 190 -2.84 4.68 -14.87
CA PRO A 190 -3.61 4.75 -13.61
C PRO A 190 -4.41 6.04 -13.41
N ILE A 191 -4.27 7.03 -14.29
CA ILE A 191 -4.68 8.41 -14.07
C ILE A 191 -5.50 8.95 -15.25
N ILE A 192 -5.08 8.64 -16.47
CA ILE A 192 -5.71 9.11 -17.71
C ILE A 192 -6.35 7.96 -18.47
N GLY A 193 -5.97 6.71 -18.15
CA GLY A 193 -6.49 5.52 -18.78
C GLY A 193 -7.97 5.29 -18.51
N ASP A 194 -8.44 4.13 -18.96
CA ASP A 194 -9.84 3.79 -18.95
C ASP A 194 -10.42 3.84 -17.52
N MET A 195 -11.58 4.50 -17.38
CA MET A 195 -12.21 4.71 -16.08
C MET A 195 -12.59 3.39 -15.41
N ALA A 196 -13.09 2.41 -16.17
CA ALA A 196 -13.46 1.12 -15.61
C ALA A 196 -12.22 0.37 -15.13
N ILE A 197 -11.12 0.38 -15.90
CA ILE A 197 -9.85 -0.22 -15.50
C ILE A 197 -9.32 0.42 -14.21
N ARG A 198 -9.32 1.75 -14.13
CA ARG A 198 -8.85 2.50 -12.94
C ARG A 198 -9.68 2.21 -11.70
N VAL A 199 -10.99 2.01 -11.85
CA VAL A 199 -11.87 1.65 -10.74
C VAL A 199 -11.62 0.19 -10.31
N VAL A 200 -11.62 -0.75 -11.26
CA VAL A 200 -11.56 -2.19 -10.97
C VAL A 200 -10.18 -2.66 -10.51
N LEU A 201 -9.10 -2.12 -11.11
CA LEU A 201 -7.72 -2.53 -10.81
C LEU A 201 -6.97 -1.51 -9.95
N GLY A 202 -7.48 -0.28 -9.84
CA GLY A 202 -6.93 0.76 -8.98
C GLY A 202 -7.66 0.83 -7.64
N LEU A 203 -8.84 1.43 -7.65
CA LEU A 203 -9.60 1.76 -6.44
C LEU A 203 -10.11 0.52 -5.68
N LEU A 204 -10.77 -0.40 -6.39
CA LEU A 204 -11.47 -1.53 -5.78
C LEU A 204 -10.55 -2.43 -4.94
N PRO A 205 -9.35 -2.85 -5.41
CA PRO A 205 -8.47 -3.69 -4.61
C PRO A 205 -8.02 -3.00 -3.32
N GLU A 206 -7.84 -1.68 -3.35
CA GLU A 206 -7.38 -0.91 -2.20
C GLU A 206 -8.47 -0.71 -1.16
N VAL A 207 -9.72 -0.51 -1.61
CA VAL A 207 -10.90 -0.47 -0.74
C VAL A 207 -11.12 -1.83 -0.11
N ILE A 208 -11.05 -2.92 -0.88
CA ILE A 208 -11.21 -4.28 -0.35
C ILE A 208 -10.10 -4.59 0.66
N ALA A 209 -8.84 -4.26 0.37
CA ALA A 209 -7.74 -4.45 1.31
C ALA A 209 -7.96 -3.67 2.62
N THR A 210 -8.35 -2.40 2.52
CA THR A 210 -8.64 -1.54 3.68
C THR A 210 -9.79 -2.08 4.53
N LEU A 211 -10.90 -2.46 3.91
CA LEU A 211 -12.04 -3.07 4.59
C LEU A 211 -11.65 -4.38 5.26
N SER A 212 -10.84 -5.20 4.59
CA SER A 212 -10.35 -6.47 5.16
C SER A 212 -9.54 -6.22 6.43
N PHE A 213 -8.61 -5.26 6.42
CA PHE A 213 -7.87 -4.88 7.63
C PHE A 213 -8.81 -4.42 8.75
N LEU A 214 -9.79 -3.57 8.44
CA LEU A 214 -10.76 -3.07 9.42
C LEU A 214 -11.67 -4.17 9.99
N VAL A 215 -12.08 -5.16 9.20
CA VAL A 215 -12.82 -6.33 9.69
C VAL A 215 -11.94 -7.20 10.60
N GLY A 216 -10.64 -7.18 10.39
CA GLY A 216 -9.65 -7.94 11.16
C GLY A 216 -9.37 -7.42 12.57
N GLY A 217 -9.52 -6.12 12.83
CA GLY A 217 -9.17 -5.44 14.09
C GLY A 217 -10.37 -5.03 14.94
#